data_AF-A0A6N7C8C9-F1
#
_entry.id   AF-A0A6N7C8C9-F1
#
_cell.length_a   1.000
_cell.length_b   1.000
_cell.length_c   1.000
_cell.angle_alpha   90.00
_cell.angle_beta   90.00
_cell.angle_gamma   90.00
#
_symmetry.space_group_name_H-M   'P 1'
#
loop_
_entity.id
_entity.type
_entity.pdbx_description
1 polymer ?
#
loop_
_entity_poly.entity_id
_entity_poly.type
_entity_poly.pdbx_seq_one_letter_code
_entity_poly.pdbx_strand_id
1 'polypeptide(L)'
;MPPEQFDEYYTRMQAEGIEVSRVLNYDDSSAGVSRHVHPGTFVRSFYFQDPDGVLLEFACWTRTFTEADVSHEPKTAADRRVPTAS
;
A
#
# COMPACT_ATOMS: atom_id res chain seq x y z
N MET A 1 1.72 5.82 8.99
CA MET A 1 2.41 5.57 10.28
C MET A 1 3.91 5.85 10.13
N PRO A 2 4.67 6.06 11.23
CA PRO A 2 6.13 6.17 11.15
C PRO A 2 6.76 4.84 10.68
N PRO A 3 7.74 4.86 9.75
CA PRO A 3 8.35 3.65 9.21
C PRO A 3 9.01 2.75 10.27
N GLU A 4 9.61 3.34 11.29
CA GLU A 4 10.30 2.66 12.38
C GLU A 4 9.36 1.86 13.30
N GLN A 5 8.05 2.14 13.27
CA GLN A 5 7.03 1.43 14.05
C GLN A 5 6.29 0.36 13.24
N PHE A 6 6.58 0.25 11.94
CA PHE A 6 5.82 -0.59 11.02
C PHE A 6 5.81 -2.07 11.43
N ASP A 7 6.98 -2.64 11.66
CA ASP A 7 7.13 -4.08 11.97
C ASP A 7 6.63 -4.41 13.39
N GLU A 8 6.74 -3.47 14.33
CA GLU A 8 6.17 -3.59 15.68
C GLU A 8 4.65 -3.69 15.61
N TYR A 9 4.00 -2.79 14.88
CA TYR A 9 2.54 -2.74 14.77
C TYR A 9 2.01 -3.96 14.04
N TYR A 10 2.66 -4.38 12.95
CA TYR A 10 2.31 -5.60 12.23
C TYR A 10 2.35 -6.83 13.16
N THR A 11 3.39 -6.95 13.99
CA THR A 11 3.53 -8.05 14.94
C THR A 11 2.49 -7.94 16.06
N ARG A 12 2.25 -6.75 16.60
CA ARG A 12 1.27 -6.52 17.66
C ARG A 12 -0.15 -6.88 17.19
N MET A 13 -0.53 -6.49 15.98
CA MET A 13 -1.85 -6.82 15.44
C MET A 13 -2.06 -8.33 15.32
N GLN A 14 -1.05 -9.07 14.85
CA GLN A 14 -1.10 -10.53 14.83
C GLN A 14 -1.20 -11.13 16.25
N ALA A 15 -0.46 -10.58 17.21
CA ALA A 15 -0.50 -11.04 18.60
C ALA A 15 -1.87 -10.82 19.27
N GLU A 16 -2.58 -9.76 18.91
CA GLU A 16 -3.96 -9.48 19.33
C GLU A 16 -5.00 -10.32 18.58
N GLY A 17 -4.58 -11.21 17.68
CA GLY A 17 -5.47 -12.08 16.91
C GLY A 17 -6.17 -11.39 15.73
N ILE A 18 -5.70 -10.22 15.32
CA ILE A 18 -6.23 -9.51 14.14
C ILE A 18 -5.62 -10.14 12.89
N GLU A 19 -6.47 -10.57 11.95
CA GLU A 19 -6.02 -11.07 10.66
C GLU A 19 -5.46 -9.91 9.82
N VAL A 20 -4.21 -10.08 9.37
CA VAL A 20 -3.50 -9.11 8.54
C VAL A 20 -3.03 -9.76 7.24
N SER A 21 -3.00 -8.98 6.16
CA SER A 21 -2.37 -9.41 4.91
C SER A 21 -0.87 -9.58 5.08
N ARG A 22 -0.20 -10.15 4.07
CA ARG A 22 1.25 -10.04 3.96
C ARG A 22 1.67 -8.57 3.88
N VAL A 23 2.87 -8.28 4.35
CA VAL A 23 3.53 -6.98 4.09
C VAL A 23 3.82 -6.85 2.60
N LEU A 24 3.40 -5.73 2.02
CA LEU A 24 3.70 -5.32 0.65
C LEU A 24 4.76 -4.22 0.69
N ASN A 25 5.89 -4.44 0.02
CA ASN A 25 6.92 -3.42 -0.14
C ASN A 25 6.83 -2.90 -1.58
N TYR A 26 6.20 -1.76 -1.79
CA TYR A 26 5.99 -1.20 -3.12
C TYR A 26 7.27 -0.61 -3.70
N ASP A 27 7.53 -0.94 -4.95
CA ASP A 27 8.69 -0.51 -5.72
C ASP A 27 8.33 -0.33 -7.20
N ASP A 28 9.27 0.14 -8.00
CA ASP A 28 9.10 0.38 -9.44
C ASP A 28 9.28 -0.89 -10.29
N SER A 29 9.26 -2.09 -9.68
CA SER A 29 9.32 -3.34 -10.44
C SER A 29 8.06 -3.52 -11.28
N SER A 30 8.12 -4.38 -12.31
CA SER A 30 6.92 -4.68 -13.12
C SER A 30 5.77 -5.28 -12.32
N ALA A 31 6.06 -5.88 -11.15
CA ALA A 31 5.04 -6.39 -10.24
C ALA A 31 4.48 -5.31 -9.30
N GLY A 32 5.16 -4.15 -9.20
CA GLY A 32 4.84 -3.05 -8.29
C GLY A 32 5.13 -3.35 -6.81
N VAL A 33 5.64 -4.55 -6.49
CA VAL A 33 5.95 -4.99 -5.14
C VAL A 33 7.15 -5.93 -5.11
N SER A 34 7.92 -5.86 -4.03
CA SER A 34 9.08 -6.71 -3.77
C SER A 34 8.99 -7.45 -2.43
N ARG A 35 9.69 -8.58 -2.34
CA ARG A 35 9.69 -9.44 -1.15
C ARG A 35 10.47 -8.85 0.03
N HIS A 36 11.49 -8.04 -0.27
CA HIS A 36 12.41 -7.49 0.71
C HIS A 36 12.45 -5.98 0.56
N VAL A 37 12.64 -5.28 1.67
CA VAL A 37 12.88 -3.84 1.63
C VAL A 37 14.25 -3.58 0.99
N HIS A 38 14.31 -2.63 0.06
CA HIS A 38 15.52 -2.18 -0.61
C HIS A 38 15.47 -0.66 -0.84
N PRO A 39 16.56 -0.01 -1.31
CA PRO A 39 16.58 1.44 -1.48
C PRO A 39 15.52 2.02 -2.43
N GLY A 40 14.95 1.20 -3.32
CA GLY A 40 13.88 1.58 -4.24
C GLY A 40 12.47 1.34 -3.69
N THR A 41 12.33 0.70 -2.53
CA THR A 41 11.04 0.59 -1.86
C THR A 41 10.61 1.98 -1.44
N PHE A 42 9.39 2.41 -1.82
CA PHE A 42 8.89 3.76 -1.53
C PHE A 42 7.67 3.78 -0.60
N VAL A 43 6.89 2.70 -0.55
CA VAL A 43 5.81 2.51 0.42
C VAL A 43 5.88 1.08 0.97
N ARG A 44 5.62 0.92 2.26
CA ARG A 44 5.31 -0.38 2.86
C ARG A 44 3.89 -0.37 3.38
N SER A 45 3.15 -1.46 3.20
CA SER A 45 1.82 -1.58 3.80
C SER A 45 1.40 -2.99 4.15
N PHE A 46 0.38 -3.08 4.99
CA PHE A 46 -0.42 -4.29 5.19
C PHE A 46 -1.88 -3.89 5.45
N TYR A 47 -2.78 -4.82 5.14
CA TYR A 47 -4.22 -4.61 5.23
C TYR A 47 -4.83 -5.47 6.33
N PHE A 48 -5.94 -5.00 6.89
CA PHE A 48 -6.74 -5.70 7.87
C PHE A 48 -8.20 -5.24 7.77
N GLN A 49 -9.13 -6.00 8.32
CA GLN A 49 -10.52 -5.56 8.44
C GLN A 49 -10.83 -5.11 9.87
N ASP A 50 -11.66 -4.07 9.99
CA ASP A 50 -12.25 -3.72 11.27
C ASP A 50 -13.45 -4.63 11.62
N PRO A 51 -14.06 -4.50 12.81
CA PRO A 51 -15.22 -5.32 13.19
C PRO A 51 -16.45 -5.18 12.28
N ASP A 52 -16.56 -4.07 11.54
CA ASP A 52 -17.65 -3.81 10.60
C ASP A 52 -17.35 -4.32 9.18
N GLY A 53 -16.15 -4.89 8.96
CA GLY A 53 -15.70 -5.44 7.69
C GLY A 53 -15.08 -4.41 6.74
N VAL A 54 -14.79 -3.19 7.20
CA VAL A 54 -14.11 -2.17 6.40
C VAL A 54 -12.64 -2.58 6.22
N LEU A 55 -12.17 -2.64 4.97
CA LEU A 55 -10.77 -2.90 4.67
C LEU A 55 -9.94 -1.64 4.94
N LEU A 56 -9.04 -1.73 5.91
CA LEU A 56 -8.14 -0.67 6.33
C LEU A 56 -6.69 -1.02 5.97
N GLU A 57 -5.86 0.01 5.87
CA GLU A 57 -4.44 -0.11 5.52
C GLU A 57 -3.57 0.64 6.52
N PHE A 58 -2.56 -0.05 7.06
CA PHE A 58 -1.40 0.60 7.66
C PHE A 58 -0.34 0.78 6.58
N ALA A 59 -0.06 2.03 6.21
CA ALA A 59 0.97 2.38 5.24
C ALA A 59 2.00 3.35 5.82
N CYS A 60 3.25 3.21 5.38
CA CYS A 60 4.32 4.17 5.62
C CYS A 60 5.13 4.44 4.36
N TRP A 61 5.57 5.68 4.21
CA TRP A 61 6.50 6.09 3.15
C TRP A 61 7.92 5.89 3.66
N THR A 62 8.80 5.32 2.84
CA THR A 62 10.21 5.08 3.21
C THR A 62 11.14 6.18 2.70
N ARG A 63 10.64 7.08 1.85
CA ARG A 63 11.34 8.25 1.32
C ARG A 63 10.37 9.39 1.06
N THR A 64 10.91 10.59 0.84
CA THR A 64 10.14 11.75 0.34
C THR A 64 9.87 11.58 -1.15
N PHE A 65 8.65 11.95 -1.57
CA PHE A 65 8.28 12.02 -2.98
C PHE A 65 8.60 13.40 -3.57
N THR A 66 8.89 13.40 -4.86
CA THR A 66 9.19 14.57 -5.69
C THR A 66 8.36 14.52 -6.96
N GLU A 67 8.40 15.58 -7.78
CA GLU A 67 7.72 15.60 -9.07
C GLU A 67 8.17 14.48 -10.02
N ALA A 68 9.41 13.99 -9.87
CA ALA A 68 9.93 12.89 -10.68
C ALA A 68 9.25 11.54 -10.42
N ASP A 69 8.49 11.43 -9.32
CA ASP A 69 7.76 10.22 -8.94
C ASP A 69 6.37 10.13 -9.60
N VAL A 70 5.99 11.14 -10.40
CA VAL A 70 4.74 11.14 -11.16
C VAL A 70 5.01 10.61 -12.56
N SER A 71 4.66 9.34 -12.80
CA SER A 71 4.80 8.69 -14.11
C SER A 71 3.52 8.69 -14.95
N HIS A 72 2.37 9.02 -14.33
CA HIS A 72 1.06 8.87 -14.95
C HIS A 72 0.21 10.13 -14.77
N GLU A 73 -0.53 10.47 -15.81
CA GLU A 73 -1.53 11.54 -15.75
C GLU A 73 -2.73 11.07 -14.88
N PRO A 74 -3.14 11.85 -13.86
CA PRO A 74 -4.30 11.51 -13.04
C PRO A 74 -5.57 11.42 -13.88
N LYS A 75 -6.32 10.32 -13.72
CA LYS A 75 -7.61 10.17 -14.38
C LYS A 75 -8.70 10.92 -13.65
N THR A 76 -9.59 11.53 -14.42
CA THR A 76 -10.74 12.29 -13.94
C THR A 76 -12.04 11.57 -14.29
N ALA A 77 -13.17 12.12 -13.81
CA ALA A 77 -14.49 11.64 -14.22
C ALA A 77 -14.72 11.70 -15.74
N ALA A 78 -14.06 12.62 -16.45
CA ALA A 78 -14.18 12.75 -17.90
C ALA A 78 -13.53 11.57 -18.66
N ASP A 79 -12.54 10.90 -18.05
CA ASP A 79 -11.81 9.77 -18.65
C ASP A 79 -12.54 8.43 -18.50
N ARG A 80 -13.68 8.42 -17.81
CA ARG A 80 -14.43 7.21 -17.49
C ARG A 80 -15.04 6.60 -18.75
N ARG A 81 -14.57 5.42 -19.14
CA ARG A 81 -15.22 4.57 -20.16
C ARG A 81 -16.32 3.74 -19.51
N VAL A 82 -17.57 3.93 -19.93
CA VAL A 82 -18.69 3.09 -19.52
C VAL A 82 -18.81 1.94 -20.53
N PRO A 83 -18.79 0.67 -20.10
CA PRO A 83 -19.01 -0.45 -21.01
C PRO A 83 -20.37 -0.30 -21.71
N THR A 84 -20.40 -0.42 -23.03
CA THR A 84 -21.65 -0.52 -23.77
C THR A 84 -22.24 -1.91 -23.49
N ALA A 85 -23.50 -1.98 -23.08
CA ALA A 85 -24.18 -3.26 -22.88
C ALA A 85 -24.13 -4.06 -24.19
N SER A 86 -23.66 -5.32 -24.10
CA SER A 86 -23.74 -6.31 -25.19
C SER A 86 -25.13 -6.94 -25.24
#